data_AF-A0A849PSN6-F1
#
_entry.id   AF-A0A849PSN6-F1
#
_cell.length_a   1.000
_cell.length_b   1.000
_cell.length_c   1.000
_cell.angle_alpha   90.00
_cell.angle_beta   90.00
_cell.angle_gamma   90.00
#
_symmetry.space_group_name_H-M   'P 1'
#
loop_
_entity.id
_entity.type
_entity.pdbx_description
1 polymer ?
#
loop_
_entity_poly.entity_id
_entity_poly.type
_entity_poly.pdbx_seq_one_letter_code
_entity_poly.pdbx_strand_id
1 'polypeptide(L)'
;TEAVLVEVGNALARSNRSAAIDFIDGCYSTPNIKVVSVDHVLLRHAIDLYQSRKDKEWGLTDCISFIVMQDHGLGDALTTDEHFQQAGFRALLREVTTNGVEVT
;
A
#
# COMPACT_ATOMS: atom_id res chain seq x y z
N THR A 1 -4.41 -0.31 4.46
CA THR A 1 -4.77 -1.50 5.25
C THR A 1 -4.10 -1.39 6.60
N GLU A 2 -4.54 -2.14 7.62
CA GLU A 2 -3.81 -2.23 8.90
C GLU A 2 -2.36 -2.70 8.73
N ALA A 3 -2.06 -3.51 7.71
CA ALA A 3 -0.69 -3.93 7.41
C ALA A 3 0.26 -2.74 7.14
N VAL A 4 -0.20 -1.72 6.42
CA VAL A 4 0.56 -0.48 6.20
C VAL A 4 0.79 0.26 7.51
N LEU A 5 -0.21 0.31 8.40
CA LEU A 5 -0.07 0.96 9.72
C LEU A 5 0.94 0.22 10.60
N VAL A 6 0.95 -1.12 10.57
CA VAL A 6 1.94 -1.96 11.26
C VAL A 6 3.35 -1.66 10.74
N GLU A 7 3.53 -1.56 9.43
CA GLU A 7 4.83 -1.26 8.83
C GLU A 7 5.33 0.13 9.22
N VAL A 8 4.47 1.16 9.15
CA VAL A 8 4.80 2.52 9.61
C VAL A 8 5.19 2.52 11.09
N GLY A 9 4.42 1.84 11.95
CA GLY A 9 4.69 1.72 13.37
C GLY A 9 6.05 1.06 13.66
N ASN A 10 6.38 0.00 12.93
CA ASN A 10 7.67 -0.69 13.06
C ASN A 10 8.84 0.15 12.54
N ALA A 11 8.70 0.79 11.38
CA ALA A 11 9.73 1.62 10.77
C ALA A 11 10.13 2.81 11.66
N LEU A 12 9.16 3.39 12.36
CA LEU A 12 9.36 4.56 13.21
C LEU A 12 9.54 4.23 14.70
N ALA A 13 9.50 2.95 15.09
CA ALA A 13 9.49 2.50 16.48
C ALA A 13 10.65 3.02 17.33
N ARG A 14 11.82 3.24 16.71
CA ARG A 14 13.05 3.70 17.39
C ARG A 14 13.38 5.16 17.13
N SER A 15 12.89 5.73 16.04
CA SER A 15 13.25 7.08 15.58
C SER A 15 12.20 8.13 15.94
N ASN A 16 10.92 7.82 15.77
CA ASN A 16 9.85 8.80 15.98
C ASN A 16 8.51 8.12 16.30
N ARG A 17 8.45 7.44 17.45
CA ARG A 17 7.26 6.70 17.90
C ARG A 17 6.02 7.59 18.04
N SER A 18 6.19 8.83 18.52
CA SER A 18 5.07 9.78 18.65
C SER A 18 4.46 10.10 17.29
N ALA A 19 5.27 10.41 16.27
CA ALA A 19 4.73 10.68 14.94
C ALA A 19 4.03 9.46 14.33
N ALA A 20 4.51 8.24 14.61
CA ALA A 20 3.82 7.03 14.18
C ALA A 20 2.44 6.88 14.83
N ILE A 21 2.33 7.16 16.14
CA ILE A 21 1.05 7.14 16.86
C ILE A 21 0.10 8.18 16.26
N ASP A 22 0.55 9.44 16.14
CA ASP A 22 -0.27 10.53 15.59
C ASP A 22 -0.75 10.22 14.17
N PHE A 23 0.11 9.63 13.33
CA PHE A 23 -0.25 9.21 11.99
C PHE A 23 -1.31 8.09 11.98
N ILE A 24 -1.11 7.04 12.78
CA ILE A 24 -2.03 5.89 12.88
C ILE A 24 -3.41 6.35 13.38
N ASP A 25 -3.45 7.15 14.44
CA ASP A 25 -4.70 7.70 14.98
C ASP A 25 -5.37 8.65 13.98
N GLY A 26 -4.57 9.44 13.24
CA GLY A 26 -5.02 10.25 12.12
C GLY A 26 -5.71 9.44 11.03
N CYS A 27 -5.17 8.28 10.66
CA CYS A 27 -5.78 7.39 9.67
C CYS A 27 -7.16 6.88 10.09
N TYR A 28 -7.39 6.61 11.38
CA TYR A 28 -8.69 6.12 11.87
C TYR A 28 -9.71 7.24 12.10
N SER A 29 -9.27 8.45 12.40
CA SER A 29 -10.15 9.58 12.73
C SER A 29 -10.52 10.43 11.51
N THR A 30 -9.77 10.34 10.42
CA THR A 30 -9.99 11.13 9.20
C THR A 30 -11.17 10.57 8.38
N PRO A 31 -12.27 11.34 8.16
CA PRO A 31 -13.50 10.82 7.54
C PRO A 31 -13.36 10.26 6.12
N ASN A 32 -12.38 10.74 5.35
CA ASN A 32 -12.13 10.31 3.98
C ASN A 32 -11.05 9.22 3.87
N ILE A 33 -10.58 8.67 4.98
CA ILE A 33 -9.68 7.52 5.01
C ILE A 33 -10.45 6.30 5.51
N LYS A 34 -10.39 5.21 4.73
CA LYS A 34 -10.90 3.91 5.16
C LYS A 34 -9.72 2.98 5.43
N VAL A 35 -9.54 2.62 6.69
CA VAL A 35 -8.60 1.56 7.07
C VAL A 35 -9.29 0.21 6.93
N VAL A 36 -8.76 -0.64 6.05
CA VAL A 36 -9.21 -2.04 5.89
C VAL A 36 -8.45 -2.92 6.87
N SER A 37 -9.19 -3.63 7.73
CA SER A 37 -8.62 -4.57 8.69
C SER A 37 -8.08 -5.82 8.03
N VAL A 38 -7.05 -6.41 8.63
CA VAL A 38 -6.45 -7.66 8.14
C VAL A 38 -7.02 -8.84 8.91
N ASP A 39 -8.02 -9.49 8.33
CA ASP A 39 -8.56 -10.74 8.87
C ASP A 39 -7.77 -11.97 8.41
N HIS A 40 -8.14 -13.14 8.92
CA HIS A 40 -7.49 -14.40 8.59
C HIS A 40 -7.61 -14.77 7.10
N VAL A 41 -8.72 -14.43 6.45
CA VAL A 41 -8.96 -14.76 5.04
C VAL A 41 -8.04 -13.92 4.15
N LEU A 42 -8.00 -12.61 4.38
CA LEU A 42 -7.13 -11.69 3.67
C LEU A 42 -5.65 -12.04 3.88
N LEU A 43 -5.24 -12.33 5.13
CA LEU A 43 -3.87 -12.75 5.41
C LEU A 43 -3.52 -14.04 4.67
N ARG A 44 -4.45 -15.01 4.60
CA ARG A 44 -4.20 -16.28 3.91
C ARG A 44 -4.00 -16.06 2.40
N HIS A 45 -4.87 -15.27 1.77
CA HIS A 45 -4.74 -14.94 0.35
C HIS A 45 -3.42 -14.19 0.06
N ALA A 46 -3.02 -13.27 0.94
CA ALA A 46 -1.74 -12.58 0.80
C ALA A 46 -0.54 -13.53 0.92
N ILE A 47 -0.59 -14.51 1.83
CA ILE A 47 0.45 -15.55 1.95
C ILE A 47 0.51 -16.42 0.70
N ASP A 48 -0.63 -16.85 0.17
CA ASP A 48 -0.68 -17.66 -1.05
C ASP A 48 -0.13 -16.86 -2.25
N LEU A 49 -0.46 -15.57 -2.36
CA LEU A 49 0.13 -14.67 -3.37
C LEU A 49 1.64 -14.54 -3.20
N TYR A 50 2.12 -14.27 -1.98
CA TYR A 50 3.55 -14.18 -1.65
C TYR A 50 4.31 -15.45 -2.04
N GLN A 51 3.76 -16.63 -1.74
CA GLN A 51 4.36 -17.92 -2.12
C GLN A 51 4.41 -18.13 -3.63
N SER A 52 3.44 -17.61 -4.37
CA SER A 52 3.35 -17.74 -5.83
C SER A 52 4.31 -16.84 -6.60
N ARG A 53 4.81 -15.76 -5.99
CA ARG A 53 5.64 -14.72 -6.65
C ARG A 53 7.08 -14.73 -6.16
N LYS A 54 7.72 -15.89 -6.30
CA LYS A 54 9.16 -16.07 -6.00
C LYS A 54 10.08 -15.28 -6.93
N ASP A 55 9.54 -14.78 -8.04
CA ASP A 55 10.23 -13.91 -8.99
C ASP A 55 10.26 -12.45 -8.55
N LYS A 56 9.64 -12.10 -7.42
CA LYS A 56 9.47 -10.73 -6.92
C LYS A 56 10.03 -10.58 -5.50
N GLU A 57 10.41 -9.35 -5.16
CA GLU A 57 10.87 -8.96 -3.82
C GLU A 57 9.72 -8.40 -2.96
N TRP A 58 8.47 -8.72 -3.30
CA TRP A 58 7.28 -8.20 -2.63
C TRP A 58 7.22 -8.65 -1.16
N GLY A 59 6.91 -7.71 -0.26
CA GLY A 59 6.60 -8.04 1.12
C GLY A 59 5.19 -8.58 1.31
N LEU A 60 4.88 -9.07 2.51
CA LEU A 60 3.50 -9.43 2.88
C LEU A 60 2.58 -8.19 2.93
N THR A 61 3.10 -7.02 3.33
CA THR A 61 2.32 -5.77 3.29
C THR A 61 1.91 -5.41 1.87
N ASP A 62 2.81 -5.59 0.89
CA ASP A 62 2.52 -5.41 -0.54
C ASP A 62 1.42 -6.37 -0.99
N CYS A 63 1.58 -7.67 -0.69
CA CYS A 63 0.61 -8.69 -1.07
C CYS A 63 -0.78 -8.42 -0.48
N ILE A 64 -0.86 -8.03 0.80
CA ILE A 64 -2.12 -7.61 1.44
C ILE A 64 -2.72 -6.41 0.70
N SER A 65 -1.89 -5.42 0.37
CA SER A 65 -2.34 -4.22 -0.35
C SER A 65 -2.87 -4.58 -1.74
N PHE A 66 -2.21 -5.47 -2.47
CA PHE A 66 -2.64 -5.90 -3.81
C PHE A 66 -3.98 -6.63 -3.79
N ILE A 67 -4.18 -7.57 -2.84
CA ILE A 67 -5.46 -8.27 -2.69
C ILE A 67 -6.57 -7.27 -2.36
N VAL A 68 -6.36 -6.36 -1.40
CA VAL A 68 -7.37 -5.35 -1.06
C VAL A 68 -7.66 -4.42 -2.24
N MET A 69 -6.65 -3.98 -2.97
CA MET A 69 -6.86 -3.14 -4.15
C MET A 69 -7.68 -3.88 -5.22
N GLN A 70 -7.38 -5.14 -5.48
CA GLN A 70 -8.11 -5.96 -6.43
C GLN A 70 -9.57 -6.17 -6.01
N ASP A 71 -9.82 -6.53 -4.74
CA ASP A 71 -11.16 -6.78 -4.20
C ASP A 71 -12.03 -5.51 -4.22
N HIS A 72 -11.42 -4.34 -4.11
CA HIS A 72 -12.10 -3.04 -4.15
C HIS A 72 -12.09 -2.35 -5.52
N GLY A 73 -11.52 -2.97 -6.56
CA GLY A 73 -11.43 -2.38 -7.90
C GLY A 73 -10.59 -1.10 -7.96
N LEU A 74 -9.58 -0.98 -7.10
CA LEU A 74 -8.67 0.17 -7.05
C LEU A 74 -7.50 -0.03 -8.01
N GLY A 75 -7.34 0.88 -8.96
CA GLY A 75 -6.22 0.86 -9.93
C GLY A 75 -5.03 1.73 -9.54
N ASP A 76 -5.27 2.77 -8.75
CA ASP A 76 -4.28 3.81 -8.44
C ASP A 76 -3.79 3.66 -6.98
N ALA A 77 -2.47 3.63 -6.80
CA ALA A 77 -1.79 3.60 -5.51
C ALA A 77 -0.94 4.87 -5.33
N LEU A 78 -1.13 5.57 -4.22
CA LEU A 78 -0.29 6.69 -3.84
C LEU A 78 1.02 6.18 -3.21
N THR A 79 1.99 5.80 -4.04
CA THR A 79 3.24 5.19 -3.60
C THR A 79 4.39 5.47 -4.57
N THR A 80 5.61 5.48 -4.06
CA THR A 80 6.86 5.49 -4.85
C THR A 80 7.40 4.08 -5.12
N ASP A 81 6.74 3.04 -4.60
CA ASP A 81 7.19 1.65 -4.73
C ASP A 81 6.85 1.07 -6.11
N GLU A 82 7.84 0.49 -6.77
CA GLU A 82 7.68 -0.13 -8.09
C GLU A 82 6.93 -1.48 -8.03
N HIS A 83 6.82 -2.12 -6.86
CA HIS A 83 6.08 -3.36 -6.68
C HIS A 83 4.63 -3.23 -7.14
N PHE A 84 4.02 -2.07 -6.93
CA PHE A 84 2.65 -1.78 -7.37
C PHE A 84 2.54 -1.78 -8.90
N GLN A 85 3.54 -1.25 -9.61
CA GLN A 85 3.57 -1.31 -11.09
C GLN A 85 3.77 -2.75 -11.58
N GLN A 86 4.64 -3.52 -10.92
CA GLN A 86 4.85 -4.94 -11.24
C GLN A 86 3.60 -5.80 -11.00
N ALA A 87 2.73 -5.40 -10.07
CA ALA A 87 1.44 -6.03 -9.79
C ALA A 87 0.30 -5.54 -10.69
N GLY A 88 0.55 -4.56 -11.57
CA GLY A 88 -0.43 -4.05 -12.54
C GLY A 88 -1.20 -2.80 -12.09
N PHE A 89 -0.80 -2.17 -10.98
CA PHE A 89 -1.38 -0.92 -10.49
C PHE A 89 -0.60 0.31 -10.97
N ARG A 90 -1.24 1.48 -10.93
CA ARG A 90 -0.60 2.77 -11.17
C ARG A 90 0.01 3.31 -9.88
N ALA A 91 1.33 3.43 -9.84
CA ALA A 91 2.04 4.07 -8.73
C ALA A 91 2.12 5.59 -8.98
N LEU A 92 1.16 6.35 -8.45
CA LEU A 92 0.94 7.76 -8.78
C LEU A 92 2.16 8.65 -8.51
N LEU A 93 2.97 8.36 -7.48
CA LEU A 93 4.15 9.17 -7.14
C LEU A 93 5.37 8.85 -8.01
N ARG A 94 5.26 7.84 -8.91
CA ARG A 94 6.28 7.52 -9.91
C ARG A 94 5.92 8.06 -11.30
N GLU A 95 4.70 8.56 -11.49
CA GLU A 95 4.28 9.13 -12.76
C GLU A 95 4.91 10.53 -12.92
N VAL A 96 5.64 10.73 -14.02
CA VAL A 96 6.09 12.05 -14.41
C VAL A 96 4.89 12.77 -15.00
N THR A 97 4.47 13.89 -14.40
CA THR A 97 3.50 14.79 -15.00
C THR A 97 4.10 15.38 -16.28
N THR A 98 3.83 14.77 -17.43
CA THR A 98 4.02 15.46 -18.71
C THR A 98 2.95 16.54 -18.80
N ASN A 99 3.30 17.75 -18.38
CA ASN A 99 2.55 18.93 -18.82
C ASN A 99 2.56 18.91 -20.35
N GLY A 100 1.37 18.75 -20.93
CA GLY A 100 1.18 18.58 -22.36
C GLY A 100 1.95 19.62 -23.16
N VAL A 101 2.89 19.15 -23.98
CA VAL A 101 3.28 19.90 -25.16
C VAL A 101 2.16 19.66 -26.17
N GLU A 102 1.26 20.65 -26.31
CA GLU A 102 0.46 20.77 -27.53
C GLU A 102 1.44 21.01 -28.68
N VAL A 103 1.59 20.00 -29.53
CA VAL A 103 2.20 20.17 -30.86
C VAL A 103 1.04 20.39 -31.82
N THR A 104 0.78 21.66 -32.15
CA THR A 104 0.23 22.06 -33.45
C THR A 104 1.35 22.63 -34.29
#